data_AF-A0A2W7P9L6-F1
#
_entry.id   AF-A0A2W7P9L6-F1
#
_cell.length_a   1.000
_cell.length_b   1.000
_cell.length_c   1.000
_cell.angle_alpha   90.00
_cell.angle_beta   90.00
_cell.angle_gamma   90.00
#
_symmetry.space_group_name_H-M   'P 1'
#
loop_
_entity.id
_entity.type
_entity.pdbx_description
1 polymer ?
#
loop_
_entity_poly.entity_id
_entity_poly.type
_entity_poly.pdbx_seq_one_letter_code
_entity_poly.pdbx_strand_id
1 'polypeptide(L)'
;MKLRILSDLHIEHNLPQSVPACDADLVILAGDIANGRDGIDWAVGTFSQPVVYVPGNHEYYESNFDTVDQQMAEAAAAHPQVRLLNGEVAEFDGARIIGTTWWTDYTLFGTDRRDEAMQACAKAMYDHRLIEIRGDDGHMRQFTPQDALARHLAASDWLQAQLALPYAGKTVVVTHHGPDLGSLDPRFSHDLVSGGFLSRRPDLVAQADLWIHGHTHTSFDYCVDNSRVVCNPRGYVSRRTGELENKSFDWCCVVEV
;
A
#
# COMPACT_ATOMS: atom_id res chain seq x y z
N MET A 1 7.14 -20.21 -0.81
CA MET A 1 7.14 -19.39 -2.05
C MET A 1 7.98 -18.15 -1.81
N LYS A 2 8.77 -17.69 -2.78
CA LYS A 2 9.62 -16.49 -2.70
C LYS A 2 8.90 -15.26 -3.25
N LEU A 3 8.72 -14.25 -2.41
CA LEU A 3 8.05 -12.99 -2.73
C LEU A 3 9.07 -11.86 -2.80
N ARG A 4 9.19 -11.20 -3.95
CA ARG A 4 9.95 -9.95 -4.10
C ARG A 4 9.07 -8.77 -3.73
N ILE A 5 9.44 -8.01 -2.71
CA ILE A 5 8.63 -6.92 -2.14
C ILE A 5 9.15 -5.57 -2.60
N LEU A 6 8.30 -4.76 -3.22
CA LEU A 6 8.59 -3.39 -3.63
C LEU A 6 7.38 -2.49 -3.33
N SER A 7 7.62 -1.25 -2.92
CA SER A 7 6.60 -0.23 -2.75
C SER A 7 7.21 1.16 -2.92
N ASP A 8 6.36 2.18 -3.07
CA ASP A 8 6.76 3.59 -3.04
C ASP A 8 7.88 3.90 -4.04
N LEU A 9 7.79 3.29 -5.23
CA LEU A 9 8.82 3.41 -6.26
C LEU A 9 8.82 4.80 -6.89
N HIS A 10 7.66 5.45 -6.93
CA HIS A 10 7.45 6.79 -7.49
C HIS A 10 8.15 6.99 -8.84
N ILE A 11 7.91 6.09 -9.79
CA ILE A 11 8.61 6.10 -11.09
C ILE A 11 8.24 7.33 -11.93
N GLU A 12 7.10 7.97 -11.66
CA GLU A 12 6.67 9.27 -12.20
C GLU A 12 7.65 10.40 -11.84
N HIS A 13 8.40 10.25 -10.76
CA HIS A 13 9.42 11.20 -10.33
C HIS A 13 10.84 10.75 -10.65
N ASN A 14 11.10 9.45 -10.59
CA ASN A 14 12.42 8.92 -10.86
C ASN A 14 12.37 7.48 -11.39
N LEU A 15 12.07 7.32 -12.68
CA LEU A 15 12.12 6.03 -13.36
C LEU A 15 13.55 5.45 -13.30
N PRO A 16 13.75 4.23 -12.75
CA PRO A 16 15.05 3.59 -12.74
C PRO A 16 15.51 3.23 -14.16
N GLN A 17 16.82 3.37 -14.43
CA GLN A 17 17.40 2.97 -15.72
C GLN A 17 17.32 1.46 -15.96
N SER A 18 17.45 0.68 -14.90
CA SER A 18 17.30 -0.77 -14.90
C SER A 18 16.80 -1.25 -13.55
N VAL A 19 16.07 -2.37 -13.57
CA VAL A 19 15.65 -3.10 -12.38
C VAL A 19 16.41 -4.42 -12.37
N PRO A 20 17.16 -4.75 -11.30
CA PRO A 20 17.90 -6.00 -11.25
C PRO A 20 16.95 -7.19 -11.23
N ALA A 21 17.38 -8.29 -11.87
CA ALA A 21 16.72 -9.57 -11.72
C ALA A 21 17.00 -10.13 -10.32
N CYS A 22 15.97 -10.70 -9.69
CA CYS A 22 16.07 -11.34 -8.38
C CYS A 22 15.37 -12.70 -8.46
N ASP A 23 15.87 -13.68 -7.72
CA ASP A 23 15.29 -15.02 -7.64
C ASP A 23 14.02 -14.99 -6.77
N ALA A 24 12.87 -14.85 -7.42
CA ALA A 24 11.55 -14.78 -6.79
C ALA A 24 10.50 -15.43 -7.68
N ASP A 25 9.51 -16.06 -7.05
CA ASP A 25 8.38 -16.71 -7.72
C ASP A 25 7.29 -15.68 -8.09
N LEU A 26 7.13 -14.65 -7.24
CA LEU A 26 6.10 -13.61 -7.37
C LEU A 26 6.65 -12.24 -6.97
N VAL A 27 6.27 -11.19 -7.70
CA VAL A 27 6.54 -9.79 -7.33
C VAL A 27 5.32 -9.18 -6.66
N ILE A 28 5.51 -8.53 -5.52
CA ILE A 28 4.50 -7.75 -4.81
C ILE A 28 4.84 -6.27 -4.96
N LEU A 29 3.92 -5.52 -5.56
CA LEU A 29 3.95 -4.06 -5.66
C LEU A 29 2.92 -3.49 -4.68
N ALA A 30 3.37 -3.04 -3.49
CA ALA A 30 2.52 -2.62 -2.38
C ALA A 30 2.24 -1.10 -2.37
N GLY A 31 1.79 -0.58 -3.52
CA GLY A 31 1.34 0.79 -3.71
C GLY A 31 2.43 1.81 -4.01
N ASP A 32 1.99 2.97 -4.49
CA ASP A 32 2.81 4.13 -4.85
C ASP A 32 3.91 3.79 -5.86
N ILE A 33 3.54 3.02 -6.89
CA ILE A 33 4.46 2.68 -7.97
C ILE A 33 4.50 3.81 -8.98
N ALA A 34 3.32 4.25 -9.42
CA ALA A 34 3.12 5.39 -10.31
C ALA A 34 1.68 5.92 -10.20
N ASN A 35 1.43 7.12 -10.73
CA ASN A 35 0.06 7.64 -10.84
C ASN A 35 -0.77 6.81 -11.84
N GLY A 36 -2.05 6.61 -11.53
CA GLY A 36 -3.01 5.91 -12.37
C GLY A 36 -2.59 4.49 -12.74
N ARG A 37 -2.75 4.15 -14.02
CA ARG A 37 -2.39 2.82 -14.57
C ARG A 37 -0.91 2.67 -14.92
N ASP A 38 -0.12 3.73 -14.87
CA ASP A 38 1.25 3.73 -15.40
C ASP A 38 2.14 2.71 -14.66
N GLY A 39 1.86 2.45 -13.39
CA GLY A 39 2.57 1.44 -12.59
C GLY A 39 2.32 0.01 -13.09
N ILE A 40 1.10 -0.29 -13.55
CA ILE A 40 0.76 -1.58 -14.16
C ILE A 40 1.50 -1.74 -15.49
N ASP A 41 1.43 -0.72 -16.34
CA ASP A 41 2.07 -0.74 -17.67
C ASP A 41 3.59 -0.91 -17.53
N TRP A 42 4.20 -0.21 -16.56
CA TRP A 42 5.60 -0.40 -16.22
C TRP A 42 5.92 -1.80 -15.71
N ALA A 43 5.09 -2.37 -14.83
CA ALA A 43 5.31 -3.70 -14.28
C ALA A 43 5.32 -4.78 -15.37
N VAL A 44 4.42 -4.69 -16.35
CA VAL A 44 4.35 -5.61 -17.50
C VAL A 44 5.62 -5.58 -18.34
N GLY A 45 6.20 -4.39 -18.56
CA GLY A 45 7.45 -4.24 -19.31
C GLY A 45 8.71 -4.62 -18.51
N THR A 46 8.61 -4.67 -17.18
CA THR A 46 9.77 -4.77 -16.27
C THR A 46 9.98 -6.19 -15.73
N PHE A 47 8.90 -6.87 -15.36
CA PHE A 47 8.99 -8.18 -14.70
C PHE A 47 8.59 -9.30 -15.66
N SER A 48 9.27 -10.44 -15.54
CA SER A 48 8.90 -11.68 -16.24
C SER A 48 8.03 -12.60 -15.37
N GLN A 49 8.11 -12.42 -14.06
CA GLN A 49 7.33 -13.12 -13.05
C GLN A 49 5.90 -12.59 -12.99
N PRO A 50 4.93 -13.37 -12.48
CA PRO A 50 3.65 -12.81 -12.08
C PRO A 50 3.82 -11.65 -11.10
N VAL A 51 2.86 -10.72 -11.12
CA VAL A 51 2.88 -9.52 -10.28
C VAL A 51 1.55 -9.42 -9.55
N VAL A 52 1.58 -9.21 -8.23
CA VAL A 52 0.45 -8.67 -7.48
C VAL A 52 0.65 -7.18 -7.32
N TYR A 53 -0.36 -6.41 -7.66
CA TYR A 53 -0.37 -4.95 -7.58
C TYR A 53 -1.47 -4.51 -6.61
N VAL A 54 -1.10 -3.78 -5.57
CA VAL A 54 -2.04 -3.06 -4.70
C VAL A 54 -1.83 -1.57 -4.94
N PRO A 55 -2.87 -0.78 -5.23
CA PRO A 55 -2.72 0.67 -5.34
C PRO A 55 -2.43 1.30 -3.98
N GLY A 56 -1.58 2.31 -3.96
CA GLY A 56 -1.40 3.27 -2.88
C GLY A 56 -2.24 4.53 -3.10
N ASN A 57 -1.87 5.63 -2.44
CA ASN A 57 -2.55 6.91 -2.60
C ASN A 57 -2.08 7.66 -3.87
N HIS A 58 -0.83 7.47 -4.31
CA HIS A 58 -0.30 8.14 -5.50
C HIS A 58 -0.94 7.66 -6.80
N GLU A 59 -1.40 6.42 -6.87
CA GLU A 59 -2.20 5.94 -8.01
C GLU A 59 -3.42 6.85 -8.27
N TYR A 60 -3.96 7.51 -7.23
CA TYR A 60 -5.11 8.40 -7.32
C TYR A 60 -4.77 9.89 -7.49
N TYR A 61 -3.50 10.28 -7.45
CA TYR A 61 -3.09 11.68 -7.55
C TYR A 61 -3.44 12.30 -8.90
N GLU A 62 -3.85 13.57 -8.85
CA GLU A 62 -4.27 14.39 -9.99
C GLU A 62 -5.46 13.78 -10.77
N SER A 63 -6.23 12.92 -10.10
CA SER A 63 -7.34 12.17 -10.67
C SER A 63 -8.40 11.86 -9.60
N ASN A 64 -9.28 10.91 -9.91
CA ASN A 64 -10.36 10.45 -9.04
C ASN A 64 -10.46 8.92 -9.03
N PHE A 65 -11.06 8.39 -7.95
CA PHE A 65 -11.27 6.96 -7.75
C PHE A 65 -11.94 6.27 -8.94
N ASP A 66 -13.12 6.73 -9.39
CA ASP A 66 -13.88 6.11 -10.49
C ASP A 66 -13.01 5.91 -11.75
N THR A 67 -12.26 6.94 -12.12
CA THR A 67 -11.42 6.94 -13.33
C THR A 67 -10.23 6.01 -13.17
N VAL A 68 -9.52 6.11 -12.05
CA VAL A 68 -8.30 5.32 -11.80
C VAL A 68 -8.65 3.84 -11.66
N ASP A 69 -9.67 3.51 -10.86
CA ASP A 69 -10.10 2.13 -10.66
C ASP A 69 -10.51 1.48 -11.99
N GLN A 70 -11.24 2.20 -12.85
CA GLN A 70 -11.59 1.72 -14.18
C GLN A 70 -10.33 1.48 -15.04
N GLN A 71 -9.44 2.47 -15.14
CA GLN A 71 -8.24 2.37 -15.97
C GLN A 71 -7.31 1.24 -15.53
N MET A 72 -7.12 1.08 -14.22
CA MET A 72 -6.27 0.02 -13.67
C MET A 72 -6.91 -1.36 -13.87
N ALA A 73 -8.23 -1.49 -13.70
CA ALA A 73 -8.93 -2.74 -13.97
C ALA A 73 -8.83 -3.15 -15.44
N GLU A 74 -9.02 -2.20 -16.37
CA GLU A 74 -8.86 -2.43 -17.81
C GLU A 74 -7.42 -2.85 -18.16
N ALA A 75 -6.41 -2.19 -17.59
CA ALA A 75 -5.01 -2.54 -17.79
C ALA A 75 -4.67 -3.94 -17.25
N ALA A 76 -5.10 -4.26 -16.03
CA ALA A 76 -4.89 -5.59 -15.45
C ALA A 76 -5.61 -6.71 -16.24
N ALA A 77 -6.82 -6.43 -16.75
CA ALA A 77 -7.55 -7.37 -17.60
C ALA A 77 -6.84 -7.62 -18.95
N ALA A 78 -6.20 -6.61 -19.52
CA ALA A 78 -5.41 -6.73 -20.73
C ALA A 78 -4.07 -7.47 -20.52
N HIS A 79 -3.57 -7.52 -19.27
CA HIS A 79 -2.29 -8.11 -18.91
C HIS A 79 -2.41 -9.14 -17.79
N PRO A 80 -2.78 -10.41 -18.10
CA PRO A 80 -2.98 -11.48 -17.12
C PRO A 80 -1.74 -11.88 -16.31
N GLN A 81 -0.59 -11.24 -16.52
CA GLN A 81 0.58 -11.39 -15.65
C GLN A 81 0.42 -10.58 -14.35
N VAL A 82 -0.35 -9.50 -14.38
CA VAL A 82 -0.61 -8.63 -13.24
C VAL A 82 -1.96 -8.99 -12.63
N ARG A 83 -2.01 -9.18 -11.31
CA ARG A 83 -3.23 -9.26 -10.51
C ARG A 83 -3.36 -7.99 -9.70
N LEU A 84 -4.26 -7.11 -10.12
CA LEU A 84 -4.64 -5.94 -9.34
C LEU A 84 -5.53 -6.40 -8.18
N LEU A 85 -5.14 -6.07 -6.95
CA LEU A 85 -5.89 -6.38 -5.74
C LEU A 85 -6.23 -5.09 -4.99
N ASN A 86 -7.52 -4.73 -4.97
CA ASN A 86 -8.04 -3.70 -4.09
C ASN A 86 -9.41 -4.08 -3.55
N GLY A 87 -9.44 -4.78 -2.41
CA GLY A 87 -10.65 -5.48 -1.97
C GLY A 87 -10.83 -6.84 -2.68
N GLU A 88 -9.73 -7.48 -3.07
CA GLU A 88 -9.72 -8.74 -3.81
C GLU A 88 -8.70 -9.74 -3.25
N VAL A 89 -8.89 -11.02 -3.59
CA VAL A 89 -8.01 -12.13 -3.19
C VAL A 89 -7.54 -12.89 -4.43
N ALA A 90 -6.25 -13.24 -4.48
CA ALA A 90 -5.69 -14.12 -5.49
C ALA A 90 -4.88 -15.25 -4.86
N GLU A 91 -4.83 -16.40 -5.53
CA GLU A 91 -4.07 -17.56 -5.06
C GLU A 91 -2.87 -17.86 -5.97
N PHE A 92 -1.73 -18.16 -5.35
CA PHE A 92 -0.48 -18.50 -6.01
C PHE A 92 0.20 -19.62 -5.23
N ASP A 93 0.43 -20.76 -5.88
CA ASP A 93 1.18 -21.91 -5.32
C ASP A 93 0.79 -22.30 -3.87
N GLY A 94 -0.51 -22.28 -3.57
CA GLY A 94 -1.04 -22.63 -2.25
C GLY A 94 -0.94 -21.53 -1.18
N ALA A 95 -0.60 -20.30 -1.57
CA ALA A 95 -0.77 -19.11 -0.75
C ALA A 95 -1.94 -18.26 -1.28
N ARG A 96 -2.78 -17.76 -0.37
CA ARG A 96 -3.75 -16.71 -0.69
C ARG A 96 -3.13 -15.35 -0.39
N ILE A 97 -3.34 -14.41 -1.29
CA ILE A 97 -2.87 -13.03 -1.20
C ILE A 97 -4.10 -12.14 -1.18
N ILE A 98 -4.27 -11.41 -0.08
CA ILE A 98 -5.41 -10.52 0.17
C ILE A 98 -4.91 -9.09 0.06
N GLY A 99 -5.44 -8.31 -0.89
CA GLY A 99 -4.89 -6.98 -1.20
C GLY A 99 -5.91 -5.85 -1.09
N THR A 100 -5.52 -4.74 -0.45
CA THR A 100 -6.30 -3.47 -0.45
C THR A 100 -5.45 -2.27 -0.08
N THR A 101 -5.69 -1.09 -0.68
CA THR A 101 -5.01 0.16 -0.30
C THR A 101 -5.14 0.47 1.19
N TRP A 102 -6.28 0.09 1.76
CA TRP A 102 -6.66 0.10 3.18
C TRP A 102 -6.87 1.46 3.85
N TRP A 103 -6.19 2.54 3.45
CA TRP A 103 -6.32 3.88 4.07
C TRP A 103 -6.14 3.85 5.60
N THR A 104 -6.56 4.89 6.33
CA THR A 104 -6.39 4.93 7.80
C THR A 104 -7.63 5.33 8.58
N ASP A 105 -7.65 4.93 9.85
CA ASP A 105 -8.67 5.36 10.82
C ASP A 105 -8.31 6.63 11.62
N TYR A 106 -7.09 7.15 11.44
CA TYR A 106 -6.53 8.29 12.16
C TYR A 106 -6.48 8.12 13.69
N THR A 107 -6.51 6.88 14.21
CA THR A 107 -6.53 6.59 15.66
C THR A 107 -5.17 6.22 16.25
N LEU A 108 -4.09 6.36 15.49
CA LEU A 108 -2.72 6.05 15.95
C LEU A 108 -2.43 6.60 17.36
N PHE A 109 -2.88 7.82 17.64
CA PHE A 109 -2.68 8.53 18.90
C PHE A 109 -3.85 8.45 19.89
N GLY A 110 -4.78 7.50 19.67
CA GLY A 110 -6.02 7.38 20.43
C GLY A 110 -7.23 7.93 19.70
N THR A 111 -8.41 7.37 19.99
CA THR A 111 -9.68 7.80 19.38
C THR A 111 -10.07 9.23 19.76
N ASP A 112 -9.65 9.67 20.95
CA ASP A 112 -9.84 11.03 21.46
C ASP A 112 -9.05 12.08 20.67
N ARG A 113 -7.97 11.68 19.99
CA ARG A 113 -7.13 12.58 19.17
C ARG A 113 -7.39 12.48 17.67
N ARG A 114 -8.39 11.69 17.25
CA ARG A 114 -8.69 11.44 15.83
C ARG A 114 -8.94 12.74 15.07
N ASP A 115 -9.74 13.65 15.62
CA ASP A 115 -10.07 14.91 14.95
C ASP A 115 -8.84 15.82 14.77
N GLU A 116 -7.95 15.85 15.76
CA GLU A 116 -6.67 16.58 15.65
C GLU A 116 -5.78 15.97 14.55
N ALA A 117 -5.68 14.64 14.51
CA ALA A 117 -4.92 13.92 13.49
C ALA A 117 -5.47 14.17 12.09
N MET A 118 -6.79 14.08 11.90
CA MET A 118 -7.46 14.38 10.63
C MET A 118 -7.21 15.82 10.18
N GLN A 119 -7.29 16.79 11.08
CA GLN A 119 -7.00 18.19 10.75
C GLN A 119 -5.54 18.41 10.38
N ALA A 120 -4.60 17.73 11.04
CA ALA A 120 -3.18 17.78 10.68
C ALA A 120 -2.94 17.17 9.30
N CYS A 121 -3.51 15.99 9.03
CA CYS A 121 -3.40 15.28 7.76
C CYS A 121 -4.01 16.08 6.60
N ALA A 122 -5.21 16.63 6.76
CA ALA A 122 -5.85 17.50 5.76
C ALA A 122 -4.97 18.69 5.33
N LYS A 123 -4.16 19.20 6.26
CA LYS A 123 -3.24 20.31 5.99
C LYS A 123 -1.93 19.85 5.37
N ALA A 124 -1.41 18.68 5.74
CA ALA A 124 -0.06 18.24 5.39
C ALA A 124 -0.02 17.33 4.15
N MET A 125 -0.98 16.42 4.02
CA MET A 125 -0.97 15.36 3.00
C MET A 125 -1.54 15.87 1.67
N TYR A 126 -0.88 15.51 0.58
CA TYR A 126 -1.31 15.87 -0.77
C TYR A 126 -2.53 15.08 -1.23
N ASP A 127 -2.80 13.92 -0.62
CA ASP A 127 -4.03 13.14 -0.80
C ASP A 127 -5.28 14.03 -0.81
N HIS A 128 -5.37 14.94 0.16
CA HIS A 128 -6.54 15.80 0.36
C HIS A 128 -6.55 17.07 -0.51
N ARG A 129 -5.68 17.12 -1.52
CA ARG A 129 -5.53 18.23 -2.48
C ARG A 129 -5.46 17.76 -3.92
N LEU A 130 -4.91 16.57 -4.14
CA LEU A 130 -4.65 16.01 -5.46
C LEU A 130 -5.62 14.87 -5.82
N ILE A 131 -6.34 14.31 -4.85
CA ILE A 131 -7.31 13.24 -5.10
C ILE A 131 -8.72 13.84 -5.06
N GLU A 132 -9.49 13.53 -6.10
CA GLU A 132 -10.92 13.84 -6.15
C GLU A 132 -11.78 12.61 -5.92
N ILE A 133 -12.98 12.84 -5.42
CA ILE A 133 -14.02 11.83 -5.21
C ILE A 133 -15.36 12.40 -5.67
N ARG A 134 -16.20 11.55 -6.25
CA ARG A 134 -17.60 11.86 -6.49
C ARG A 134 -18.36 11.92 -5.18
N GLY A 135 -18.93 13.08 -4.86
CA GLY A 135 -19.83 13.26 -3.72
C GLY A 135 -21.20 12.63 -3.95
N ASP A 136 -22.00 12.56 -2.88
CA ASP A 136 -23.36 12.01 -2.92
C ASP A 136 -24.31 12.81 -3.83
N ASP A 137 -23.97 14.08 -4.09
CA ASP A 137 -24.66 14.96 -5.05
C ASP A 137 -24.24 14.72 -6.51
N GLY A 138 -23.32 13.78 -6.74
CA GLY A 138 -22.81 13.39 -8.05
C GLY A 138 -21.68 14.29 -8.58
N HIS A 139 -21.33 15.37 -7.87
CA HIS A 139 -20.27 16.29 -8.27
C HIS A 139 -18.90 15.85 -7.77
N MET A 140 -17.85 16.17 -8.51
CA MET A 140 -16.47 15.96 -8.04
C MET A 140 -16.13 16.97 -6.97
N ARG A 141 -15.48 16.49 -5.91
CA ARG A 141 -14.92 17.30 -4.83
C ARG A 141 -13.60 16.69 -4.36
N GLN A 142 -12.87 17.46 -3.58
CA GLN A 142 -11.63 16.98 -2.94
C GLN A 142 -11.92 15.83 -1.98
N PHE A 143 -11.03 14.85 -1.98
CA PHE A 143 -11.02 13.72 -1.06
C PHE A 143 -10.62 14.18 0.35
N THR A 144 -11.43 13.87 1.36
CA THR A 144 -11.23 14.35 2.73
C THR A 144 -10.74 13.24 3.66
N PRO A 145 -10.19 13.56 4.85
CA PRO A 145 -9.90 12.55 5.87
C PRO A 145 -11.12 11.70 6.26
N GLN A 146 -12.33 12.28 6.21
CA GLN A 146 -13.57 11.55 6.48
C GLN A 146 -13.84 10.48 5.40
N ASP A 147 -13.53 10.78 4.14
CA ASP A 147 -13.64 9.81 3.04
C ASP A 147 -12.61 8.69 3.15
N ALA A 148 -11.38 9.01 3.60
CA ALA A 148 -10.34 8.02 3.88
C ALA A 148 -10.74 7.10 5.04
N LEU A 149 -11.28 7.66 6.13
CA LEU A 149 -11.82 6.87 7.24
C LEU A 149 -12.95 5.94 6.76
N ALA A 150 -13.91 6.45 5.97
CA ALA A 150 -15.01 5.64 5.48
C ALA A 150 -14.52 4.45 4.64
N ARG A 151 -13.54 4.68 3.76
CA ARG A 151 -12.87 3.61 2.99
C ARG A 151 -12.12 2.63 3.89
N HIS A 152 -11.40 3.13 4.89
CA HIS A 152 -10.67 2.29 5.83
C HIS A 152 -11.58 1.36 6.63
N LEU A 153 -12.73 1.86 7.09
CA LEU A 153 -13.71 1.04 7.81
C LEU A 153 -14.28 -0.06 6.91
N ALA A 154 -14.70 0.29 5.68
CA ALA A 154 -15.19 -0.69 4.72
C ALA A 154 -14.14 -1.75 4.35
N ALA A 155 -12.90 -1.32 4.11
CA ALA A 155 -11.78 -2.21 3.81
C ALA A 155 -11.42 -3.09 5.00
N SER A 156 -11.46 -2.56 6.22
CA SER A 156 -11.20 -3.32 7.45
C SER A 156 -12.26 -4.38 7.72
N ASP A 157 -13.54 -4.06 7.53
CA ASP A 157 -14.64 -5.03 7.68
C ASP A 157 -14.51 -6.17 6.66
N TRP A 158 -14.22 -5.82 5.39
CA TRP A 158 -13.97 -6.80 4.34
C TRP A 158 -12.73 -7.66 4.64
N LEU A 159 -11.62 -7.04 5.04
CA LEU A 159 -10.36 -7.72 5.33
C LEU A 159 -10.52 -8.69 6.52
N GLN A 160 -11.22 -8.25 7.57
CA GLN A 160 -11.56 -9.11 8.71
C GLN A 160 -12.40 -10.31 8.27
N ALA A 161 -13.37 -10.11 7.39
CA ALA A 161 -14.18 -11.21 6.86
C ALA A 161 -13.35 -12.20 6.04
N GLN A 162 -12.43 -11.74 5.20
CA GLN A 162 -11.54 -12.60 4.42
C GLN A 162 -10.56 -13.39 5.30
N LEU A 163 -9.96 -12.74 6.30
CA LEU A 163 -9.04 -13.38 7.23
C LEU A 163 -9.71 -14.49 8.05
N ALA A 164 -10.98 -14.28 8.43
CA ALA A 164 -11.77 -15.27 9.18
C ALA A 164 -12.11 -16.53 8.37
N LEU A 165 -12.02 -16.50 7.04
CA LEU A 165 -12.22 -17.70 6.22
C LEU A 165 -11.07 -18.69 6.44
N PRO A 166 -11.35 -19.96 6.79
CA PRO A 166 -10.31 -20.97 6.92
C PRO A 166 -9.56 -21.17 5.61
N TYR A 167 -8.23 -21.25 5.68
CA TYR A 167 -7.37 -21.54 4.53
C TYR A 167 -6.29 -22.53 4.97
N ALA A 168 -6.10 -23.59 4.19
CA ALA A 168 -5.13 -24.64 4.54
C ALA A 168 -3.68 -24.24 4.22
N GLY A 169 -3.51 -23.26 3.33
CA GLY A 169 -2.22 -22.74 2.90
C GLY A 169 -1.81 -21.49 3.65
N LYS A 170 -0.88 -20.74 3.07
CA LYS A 170 -0.34 -19.49 3.64
C LYS A 170 -1.24 -18.31 3.36
N THR A 171 -1.41 -17.43 4.34
CA THR A 171 -2.15 -16.18 4.19
C THR A 171 -1.19 -15.00 4.17
N VAL A 172 -1.11 -14.32 3.02
CA VAL A 172 -0.37 -13.08 2.85
C VAL A 172 -1.36 -11.93 2.72
N VAL A 173 -1.16 -10.87 3.50
CA VAL A 173 -1.90 -9.62 3.36
C VAL A 173 -0.98 -8.57 2.75
N VAL A 174 -1.50 -7.82 1.78
CA VAL A 174 -0.79 -6.69 1.17
C VAL A 174 -1.67 -5.44 1.32
N THR A 175 -1.20 -4.48 2.09
CA THR A 175 -1.81 -3.16 2.18
C THR A 175 -0.85 -2.10 1.66
N HIS A 176 -1.33 -0.89 1.37
CA HIS A 176 -0.40 0.22 1.19
C HIS A 176 -0.06 0.87 2.53
N HIS A 177 -1.10 1.21 3.31
CA HIS A 177 -0.96 1.83 4.63
C HIS A 177 -0.49 0.80 5.68
N GLY A 178 0.25 1.27 6.68
CA GLY A 178 0.87 0.43 7.70
C GLY A 178 -0.12 -0.18 8.71
N PRO A 179 0.12 -1.40 9.22
CA PRO A 179 -0.86 -2.14 10.02
C PRO A 179 -0.68 -2.12 11.53
N ASP A 180 0.47 -1.66 12.03
CA ASP A 180 0.71 -1.53 13.46
C ASP A 180 1.84 -0.55 13.78
N LEU A 181 2.05 -0.28 15.07
CA LEU A 181 3.09 0.60 15.60
C LEU A 181 4.51 0.20 15.22
N GLY A 182 4.78 -1.09 14.94
CA GLY A 182 6.09 -1.54 14.49
C GLY A 182 6.51 -0.92 13.15
N SER A 183 5.55 -0.38 12.38
CA SER A 183 5.76 0.33 11.11
C SER A 183 5.92 1.84 11.27
N LEU A 184 6.09 2.35 12.49
CA LEU A 184 6.30 3.77 12.76
C LEU A 184 7.77 4.06 13.05
N ASP A 185 8.41 4.89 12.22
CA ASP A 185 9.74 5.39 12.55
C ASP A 185 9.65 6.27 13.82
N PRO A 186 10.46 6.03 14.86
CA PRO A 186 10.41 6.78 16.10
C PRO A 186 10.51 8.30 15.94
N ARG A 187 11.14 8.78 14.86
CA ARG A 187 11.24 10.22 14.52
C ARG A 187 9.87 10.88 14.34
N PHE A 188 8.85 10.12 13.95
CA PHE A 188 7.49 10.62 13.72
C PHE A 188 6.50 10.22 14.83
N SER A 189 6.97 9.60 15.91
CA SER A 189 6.13 9.10 17.03
C SER A 189 5.31 10.16 17.79
N HIS A 190 5.51 11.45 17.50
CA HIS A 190 4.75 12.55 18.07
C HIS A 190 4.09 13.44 17.00
N ASP A 191 4.26 13.11 15.72
CA ASP A 191 3.64 13.85 14.62
C ASP A 191 2.23 13.32 14.36
N LEU A 192 1.23 14.18 14.57
CA LEU A 192 -0.17 13.85 14.33
C LEU A 192 -0.45 13.44 12.87
N VAL A 193 0.38 13.87 11.91
CA VAL A 193 0.27 13.47 10.50
C VAL A 193 0.50 11.96 10.34
N SER A 194 1.23 11.30 11.24
CA SER A 194 1.41 9.84 11.20
C SER A 194 0.11 9.06 11.35
N GLY A 195 -0.98 9.69 11.84
CA GLY A 195 -2.32 9.09 11.81
C GLY A 195 -2.85 8.85 10.38
N GLY A 196 -2.29 9.53 9.38
CA GLY A 196 -2.56 9.29 7.96
C GLY A 196 -1.72 8.18 7.34
N PHE A 197 -0.78 7.57 8.08
CA PHE A 197 0.14 6.56 7.53
C PHE A 197 -0.19 5.12 7.92
N LEU A 198 -0.70 4.90 9.13
CA LEU A 198 -0.95 3.56 9.66
C LEU A 198 -2.13 3.53 10.64
N SER A 199 -2.75 2.35 10.76
CA SER A 199 -3.82 2.07 11.72
C SER A 199 -3.41 0.90 12.60
N ARG A 200 -3.61 1.00 13.92
CA ARG A 200 -3.13 -0.01 14.87
C ARG A 200 -4.08 -1.20 14.94
N ARG A 201 -3.84 -2.24 14.14
CA ARG A 201 -4.68 -3.43 14.04
C ARG A 201 -3.91 -4.74 14.27
N PRO A 202 -3.22 -4.90 15.42
CA PRO A 202 -2.52 -6.15 15.71
C PRO A 202 -3.46 -7.37 15.71
N ASP A 203 -4.76 -7.15 15.99
CA ASP A 203 -5.81 -8.16 15.90
C ASP A 203 -6.01 -8.74 14.49
N LEU A 204 -5.85 -7.91 13.44
CA LEU A 204 -5.89 -8.37 12.06
C LEU A 204 -4.55 -8.95 11.63
N VAL A 205 -3.44 -8.30 12.01
CA VAL A 205 -2.08 -8.74 11.63
C VAL A 205 -1.83 -10.17 12.11
N ALA A 206 -2.19 -10.49 13.36
CA ALA A 206 -1.97 -11.83 13.93
C ALA A 206 -2.72 -12.97 13.21
N GLN A 207 -3.65 -12.68 12.30
CA GLN A 207 -4.39 -13.68 11.51
C GLN A 207 -3.72 -14.03 10.17
N ALA A 208 -2.66 -13.32 9.78
CA ALA A 208 -1.88 -13.59 8.56
C ALA A 208 -0.54 -14.24 8.90
N ASP A 209 0.04 -15.02 7.96
CA ASP A 209 1.43 -15.49 8.08
C ASP A 209 2.43 -14.37 7.77
N LEU A 210 2.08 -13.50 6.82
CA LEU A 210 2.90 -12.39 6.35
C LEU A 210 2.02 -11.18 6.01
N TRP A 211 2.41 -10.00 6.46
CA TRP A 211 1.81 -8.73 6.09
C TRP A 211 2.83 -7.84 5.40
N ILE A 212 2.51 -7.35 4.21
CA ILE A 212 3.38 -6.48 3.40
C ILE A 212 2.72 -5.11 3.30
N HIS A 213 3.50 -4.04 3.47
CA HIS A 213 3.01 -2.68 3.25
C HIS A 213 4.05 -1.70 2.69
N GLY A 214 3.62 -0.46 2.42
CA GLY A 214 4.44 0.65 1.92
C GLY A 214 4.23 1.95 2.74
N HIS A 215 4.10 3.08 2.04
CA HIS A 215 3.68 4.44 2.46
C HIS A 215 4.64 5.21 3.38
N THR A 216 5.24 4.50 4.32
CA THR A 216 6.02 5.12 5.42
C THR A 216 7.43 5.57 5.02
N HIS A 217 7.86 5.22 3.80
CA HIS A 217 9.20 5.49 3.25
C HIS A 217 10.37 5.06 4.15
N THR A 218 10.10 4.13 5.07
CA THR A 218 11.10 3.52 5.96
C THR A 218 10.93 2.01 5.90
N SER A 219 12.03 1.27 5.75
CA SER A 219 11.95 -0.20 5.73
C SER A 219 11.71 -0.75 7.14
N PHE A 220 10.83 -1.75 7.23
CA PHE A 220 10.51 -2.44 8.47
C PHE A 220 10.48 -3.96 8.27
N ASP A 221 10.90 -4.71 9.28
CA ASP A 221 10.82 -6.16 9.35
C ASP A 221 10.68 -6.57 10.81
N TYR A 222 9.47 -6.94 11.22
CA TYR A 222 9.14 -7.26 12.61
C TYR A 222 8.05 -8.33 12.68
N CYS A 223 7.74 -8.80 13.89
CA CYS A 223 6.63 -9.74 14.10
C CYS A 223 5.58 -9.16 15.04
N VAL A 224 4.31 -9.45 14.74
CA VAL A 224 3.18 -9.33 15.66
C VAL A 224 2.69 -10.76 15.91
N ASP A 225 2.90 -11.26 17.12
CA ASP A 225 2.77 -12.68 17.44
C ASP A 225 3.54 -13.57 16.45
N ASN A 226 2.84 -14.41 15.68
CA ASN A 226 3.42 -15.29 14.67
C ASN A 226 3.41 -14.71 13.24
N SER A 227 2.84 -13.52 13.05
CA SER A 227 2.78 -12.86 11.75
C SER A 227 4.01 -11.98 11.54
N ARG A 228 4.69 -12.14 10.40
CA ARG A 228 5.79 -11.24 10.01
C ARG A 228 5.22 -10.04 9.26
N VAL A 229 5.69 -8.83 9.57
CA VAL A 229 5.35 -7.61 8.86
C VAL A 229 6.59 -7.10 8.14
N VAL A 230 6.49 -6.83 6.83
CA VAL A 230 7.60 -6.38 6.00
C VAL A 230 7.21 -5.15 5.18
N CYS A 231 8.09 -4.16 5.15
CA CYS A 231 7.97 -2.96 4.34
C CYS A 231 9.32 -2.68 3.67
N ASN A 232 9.33 -2.54 2.35
CA ASN A 232 10.53 -2.23 1.58
C ASN A 232 10.25 -1.09 0.58
N PRO A 233 10.02 0.13 1.09
CA PRO A 233 9.64 1.27 0.28
C PRO A 233 10.88 1.94 -0.31
N ARG A 234 10.82 2.41 -1.55
CA ARG A 234 11.95 3.17 -2.12
C ARG A 234 11.93 4.63 -1.65
N GLY A 235 10.76 5.24 -1.62
CA GLY A 235 10.58 6.66 -1.35
C GLY A 235 11.20 7.55 -2.42
N TYR A 236 11.35 8.84 -2.12
CA TYR A 236 11.82 9.80 -3.12
C TYR A 236 13.34 9.83 -3.29
N VAL A 237 13.78 10.42 -4.40
CA VAL A 237 15.18 10.85 -4.59
C VAL A 237 15.25 12.36 -4.34
N SER A 238 16.12 12.78 -3.42
CA SER A 238 16.31 14.20 -3.15
C SER A 238 16.80 14.94 -4.39
N ARG A 239 16.04 15.92 -4.87
CA ARG A 239 16.47 16.77 -6.00
C ARG A 239 17.74 17.58 -5.70
N ARG A 240 18.07 17.79 -4.42
CA ARG A 240 19.25 18.56 -4.00
C ARG A 240 20.51 17.71 -3.92
N THR A 241 20.42 16.52 -3.33
CA THR A 241 21.60 15.67 -3.06
C THR A 241 21.72 14.48 -4.00
N GLY A 242 20.64 14.11 -4.70
CA GLY A 242 20.57 12.88 -5.49
C GLY A 242 20.49 11.60 -4.65
N GLU A 243 20.41 11.71 -3.32
CA GLU A 243 20.31 10.56 -2.43
C GLU A 243 18.87 10.04 -2.36
N LEU A 244 18.73 8.72 -2.23
CA LEU A 244 17.46 8.08 -1.87
C LEU A 244 17.06 8.47 -0.45
N GLU A 245 15.77 8.74 -0.28
CA GLU A 245 15.13 8.99 1.01
C GLU A 245 15.26 7.76 1.92
N ASN A 246 14.85 6.59 1.41
CA ASN A 246 15.13 5.32 2.08
C ASN A 246 16.46 4.73 1.58
N LYS A 247 17.51 4.89 2.38
CA LYS A 247 18.83 4.30 2.10
C LYS A 247 18.88 2.79 2.28
N SER A 248 17.87 2.20 2.93
CA SER A 248 17.77 0.76 3.17
C SER A 248 16.93 0.03 2.12
N PHE A 249 16.39 0.74 1.13
CA PHE A 249 15.63 0.13 0.05
C PHE A 249 16.49 -0.90 -0.71
N ASP A 250 15.95 -2.09 -0.90
CA ASP A 250 16.60 -3.17 -1.64
C ASP A 250 15.71 -3.66 -2.79
N TRP A 251 16.18 -3.50 -4.02
CA TRP A 251 15.49 -4.05 -5.19
C TRP A 251 15.29 -5.57 -5.12
N CYS A 252 16.14 -6.29 -4.38
CA CYS A 252 16.06 -7.73 -4.19
C CYS A 252 15.64 -8.13 -2.78
N CYS A 253 14.83 -7.31 -2.10
CA CYS A 253 14.13 -7.73 -0.89
C CYS A 253 13.19 -8.89 -1.22
N VAL A 254 13.65 -10.11 -0.94
CA VAL A 254 12.92 -11.36 -1.14
C VAL A 254 12.64 -12.00 0.21
N VAL A 255 11.39 -12.37 0.44
CA VAL A 255 10.97 -13.09 1.64
C VAL A 255 10.31 -14.40 1.28
N GLU A 256 10.40 -15.38 2.17
CA GLU A 256 9.72 -16.66 2.02
C GLU A 256 8.45 -16.68 2.87
N VAL A 257 7.41 -17.27 2.30
CA VAL A 257 6.16 -17.63 2.99
C VAL A 257 5.84 -19.11 2.80
#